data_AF-A0AAN7WDJ0-F1
#
_entry.id   AF-A0AAN7WDJ0-F1
#
_cell.length_a   1.000
_cell.length_b   1.000
_cell.length_c   1.000
_cell.angle_alpha   90.00
_cell.angle_beta   90.00
_cell.angle_gamma   90.00
#
_symmetry.space_group_name_H-M   'P 1'
#
loop_
_entity.id
_entity.type
_entity.pdbx_description
1 polymer ?
#
loop_
_entity_poly.entity_id
_entity_poly.type
_entity_poly.pdbx_seq_one_letter_code
_entity_poly.pdbx_strand_id
1 'polypeptide(L)'
;MAALTNKGLFYTEDLSSTLRVAQVLGLTSTAFLAGKTFAASFAAPALLLAPGPLLIKQWQKIAKFDKIINPAISAVGLGVFSFFAYRDPNPGSRHQILYTTAAALLATSIPYSFFLLHPIVEKLEEHAEVMAMDKFTDYVNPKDTTHVLVDRYATANLGRVFLSFMAAATATWAAVDRLEIVPAVGKLVGGADRMGH
;
A
#
# COMPACT_ATOMS: atom_id res chain seq x y z
N MET A 1 -5.67 -26.98 8.04
CA MET A 1 -5.46 -28.12 7.13
C MET A 1 -6.00 -27.74 5.77
N ALA A 2 -5.16 -27.67 4.74
CA ALA A 2 -5.59 -27.47 3.36
C ALA A 2 -6.15 -28.79 2.81
N ALA A 3 -7.31 -28.74 2.14
CA ALA A 3 -7.87 -29.87 1.44
C ALA A 3 -7.20 -29.98 0.07
N LEU A 4 -6.69 -31.16 -0.27
CA LEU A 4 -6.10 -31.45 -1.58
C LEU A 4 -7.20 -32.03 -2.47
N THR A 5 -7.70 -31.24 -3.42
CA THR A 5 -8.79 -31.63 -4.30
C THR A 5 -8.20 -32.13 -5.63
N ASN A 6 -8.37 -33.42 -5.93
CA ASN A 6 -7.79 -34.06 -7.10
C ASN A 6 -8.63 -33.77 -8.36
N LYS A 7 -8.18 -32.84 -9.20
CA LYS A 7 -8.72 -32.64 -10.56
C LYS A 7 -7.57 -32.62 -11.57
N GLY A 8 -7.04 -33.82 -11.87
CA GLY A 8 -6.17 -34.08 -13.02
C GLY A 8 -4.75 -33.51 -12.91
N LEU A 9 -3.76 -34.37 -12.71
CA LEU A 9 -2.30 -34.16 -12.84
C LEU A 9 -1.65 -32.95 -12.11
N PHE A 10 -2.43 -32.08 -11.46
CA PHE A 10 -2.00 -30.89 -10.77
C PHE A 10 -2.67 -30.86 -9.38
N TYR A 11 -1.88 -30.62 -8.34
CA TYR A 11 -2.40 -30.39 -6.99
C TYR A 11 -2.60 -28.89 -6.81
N THR A 12 -3.82 -28.39 -6.87
CA THR A 12 -4.07 -26.99 -6.47
C THR A 12 -4.23 -26.96 -4.96
N GLU A 13 -3.38 -26.20 -4.26
CA GLU A 13 -3.59 -25.97 -2.83
C GLU A 13 -4.78 -25.03 -2.64
N ASP A 14 -5.92 -25.57 -2.21
CA ASP A 14 -7.08 -24.74 -1.90
C ASP A 14 -6.83 -23.96 -0.60
N LEU A 15 -6.62 -22.65 -0.72
CA LEU A 15 -6.70 -21.76 0.44
C LEU A 15 -8.08 -21.91 1.08
N SER A 16 -8.10 -22.01 2.41
CA SER A 16 -9.35 -21.90 3.18
C SER A 16 -10.04 -20.57 2.88
N SER A 17 -11.37 -20.56 2.96
CA SER A 17 -12.18 -19.36 2.66
C SER A 17 -11.72 -18.14 3.46
N THR A 18 -11.36 -18.33 4.73
CA THR A 18 -10.82 -17.26 5.59
C THR A 18 -9.52 -16.67 5.06
N LEU A 19 -8.61 -17.51 4.55
CA LEU A 19 -7.35 -17.03 3.96
C LEU A 19 -7.62 -16.30 2.64
N ARG A 20 -8.57 -16.76 1.82
CA ARG A 20 -8.96 -16.04 0.58
C ARG A 20 -9.53 -14.66 0.90
N VAL A 21 -10.39 -14.57 1.92
CA VAL A 21 -10.93 -13.28 2.39
C VAL A 21 -9.80 -12.35 2.86
N ALA A 22 -8.86 -12.85 3.66
CA ALA A 22 -7.71 -12.05 4.10
C ALA A 22 -6.86 -11.57 2.92
N GLN A 23 -6.60 -12.44 1.95
CA GLN A 23 -5.85 -12.11 0.73
C GLN A 23 -6.54 -11.01 -0.06
N VAL A 24 -7.83 -11.15 -0.32
CA VAL A 24 -8.64 -10.14 -1.03
C VAL A 24 -8.67 -8.82 -0.26
N LEU A 25 -8.78 -8.86 1.06
CA LEU A 25 -8.74 -7.67 1.91
C LEU A 25 -7.39 -6.94 1.78
N GLY A 26 -6.27 -7.66 1.86
CA GLY A 26 -4.93 -7.08 1.69
C GLY A 26 -4.70 -6.48 0.30
N LEU A 27 -5.12 -7.20 -0.76
CA LEU A 27 -5.03 -6.71 -2.14
C LEU A 27 -5.89 -5.47 -2.37
N THR A 28 -7.15 -5.52 -1.94
CA THR A 28 -8.12 -4.42 -2.16
C THR A 28 -7.71 -3.18 -1.38
N SER A 29 -7.31 -3.33 -0.11
CA SER A 29 -6.84 -2.21 0.71
C SER A 29 -5.60 -1.54 0.10
N THR A 30 -4.63 -2.34 -0.36
CA THR A 30 -3.40 -1.81 -0.96
C THR A 30 -3.63 -1.17 -2.32
N ALA A 31 -4.46 -1.77 -3.18
CA ALA A 31 -4.83 -1.18 -4.47
C ALA A 31 -5.63 0.13 -4.29
N PHE A 32 -6.56 0.15 -3.33
CA PHE A 32 -7.30 1.36 -2.97
C PHE A 32 -6.36 2.47 -2.45
N LEU A 33 -5.38 2.11 -1.61
CA LEU A 33 -4.36 3.05 -1.15
C LEU A 33 -3.61 3.68 -2.32
N ALA A 34 -3.16 2.87 -3.29
CA ALA A 34 -2.48 3.37 -4.48
C ALA A 34 -3.38 4.31 -5.30
N GLY A 35 -4.61 3.87 -5.60
CA GLY A 35 -5.57 4.63 -6.39
C GLY A 35 -5.95 5.97 -5.76
N LYS A 36 -6.28 6.00 -4.46
CA LYS A 36 -6.65 7.25 -3.79
C LYS A 36 -5.48 8.22 -3.69
N THR A 37 -4.27 7.70 -3.42
CA THR A 37 -3.05 8.52 -3.31
C THR A 37 -2.68 9.10 -4.68
N PHE A 38 -2.90 8.32 -5.74
CA PHE A 38 -2.77 8.79 -7.11
C PHE A 38 -3.78 9.89 -7.42
N ALA A 39 -5.06 9.69 -7.10
CA ALA A 39 -6.10 10.69 -7.33
C ALA A 39 -5.78 12.03 -6.64
N ALA A 40 -5.29 12.01 -5.40
CA ALA A 40 -4.86 13.21 -4.69
C ALA A 40 -3.73 13.97 -5.41
N SER A 41 -2.78 13.23 -6.00
CA SER A 41 -1.65 13.82 -6.73
C SER A 41 -2.06 14.27 -8.14
N PHE A 42 -2.90 13.49 -8.81
CA PHE A 42 -3.41 13.76 -10.16
C PHE A 42 -4.39 14.93 -10.20
N ALA A 43 -5.08 15.20 -9.09
CA ALA A 43 -5.92 16.39 -8.94
C ALA A 43 -5.12 17.69 -8.78
N ALA A 44 -3.81 17.62 -8.49
CA ALA A 44 -3.00 18.79 -8.17
C ALA A 44 -2.99 19.87 -9.27
N PRO A 45 -2.83 19.56 -10.58
CA PRO A 45 -2.88 20.58 -11.62
C PRO A 45 -4.20 21.37 -11.64
N ALA A 46 -5.32 20.72 -11.34
CA ALA A 46 -6.62 21.39 -11.24
C ALA A 46 -6.73 22.23 -9.95
N LEU A 47 -6.19 21.74 -8.83
CA LEU A 47 -6.14 22.49 -7.58
C LEU A 47 -5.30 23.77 -7.70
N LEU A 48 -4.18 23.71 -8.42
CA LEU A 48 -3.28 24.86 -8.63
C LEU A 48 -3.90 26.02 -9.41
N LEU A 49 -5.08 25.86 -9.99
CA LEU A 49 -5.85 26.95 -10.59
C LEU A 49 -6.59 27.81 -9.55
N ALA A 50 -6.75 27.30 -8.32
CA ALA A 50 -7.43 28.01 -7.26
C ALA A 50 -6.53 29.08 -6.62
N PRO A 51 -7.10 30.22 -6.15
CA PRO A 51 -6.32 31.22 -5.42
C PRO A 51 -5.75 30.62 -4.12
N GLY A 52 -4.59 31.10 -3.68
CA GLY A 52 -3.81 30.54 -2.56
C GLY A 52 -4.61 30.17 -1.30
N PRO A 53 -5.48 31.07 -0.78
CA PRO A 53 -6.30 30.76 0.41
C PRO A 53 -7.34 29.65 0.20
N LEU A 54 -7.85 29.47 -1.03
CA LEU A 54 -8.77 28.38 -1.34
C LEU A 54 -8.00 27.08 -1.57
N LEU A 55 -6.87 27.16 -2.30
CA LEU A 55 -5.98 26.03 -2.57
C LEU A 55 -5.53 25.35 -1.27
N ILE A 56 -5.08 26.14 -0.29
CA ILE A 56 -4.62 25.57 0.98
C ILE A 56 -5.76 24.87 1.75
N LYS A 57 -6.97 25.44 1.74
CA LYS A 57 -8.15 24.82 2.39
C LYS A 57 -8.55 23.52 1.71
N GLN A 58 -8.50 23.47 0.38
CA GLN A 58 -8.78 22.26 -0.40
C GLN A 58 -7.75 21.17 -0.09
N TRP A 59 -6.46 21.51 -0.10
CA TRP A 59 -5.39 20.59 0.27
C TRP A 59 -5.52 20.10 1.73
N GLN A 60 -5.78 21.00 2.69
CA GLN A 60 -5.94 20.63 4.10
C GLN A 60 -7.06 19.60 4.31
N LYS A 61 -8.16 19.74 3.56
CA LYS A 61 -9.25 18.77 3.63
C LYS A 61 -8.76 17.38 3.20
N ILE A 62 -8.01 17.29 2.10
CA ILE A 62 -7.39 16.04 1.63
C ILE A 62 -6.43 15.49 2.69
N ALA A 63 -5.51 16.33 3.18
CA ALA A 63 -4.48 15.94 4.15
C ALA A 63 -5.07 15.40 5.47
N LYS A 64 -6.14 16.02 5.99
CA LYS A 64 -6.82 15.55 7.21
C LYS A 64 -7.39 14.15 7.06
N PHE A 65 -8.05 13.85 5.94
CA PHE A 65 -8.53 12.50 5.65
C PHE A 65 -7.37 11.50 5.54
N ASP A 66 -6.29 11.92 4.89
CA ASP A 66 -5.13 11.07 4.65
C ASP A 66 -4.33 10.73 5.92
N LYS A 67 -4.27 11.63 6.91
CA LYS A 67 -3.61 11.36 8.20
C LYS A 67 -4.19 10.14 8.93
N ILE A 68 -5.48 9.86 8.76
CA ILE A 68 -6.16 8.74 9.41
C ILE A 68 -6.23 7.53 8.49
N ILE A 69 -6.67 7.74 7.24
CA ILE A 69 -6.94 6.65 6.31
C ILE A 69 -5.66 5.97 5.85
N ASN A 70 -4.58 6.71 5.58
CA ASN A 70 -3.37 6.12 5.04
C ASN A 70 -2.71 5.11 5.99
N PRO A 71 -2.46 5.42 7.28
CA PRO A 71 -1.86 4.46 8.20
C PRO A 71 -2.75 3.24 8.42
N ALA A 72 -4.06 3.43 8.58
CA ALA A 72 -5.00 2.33 8.81
C ALA A 72 -5.00 1.33 7.66
N ILE A 73 -5.11 1.81 6.41
CA ILE A 73 -5.13 0.94 5.23
C ILE A 73 -3.76 0.29 4.99
N SER A 74 -2.67 1.04 5.21
CA SER A 74 -1.31 0.49 5.09
C SER A 74 -1.05 -0.61 6.11
N ALA A 75 -1.55 -0.46 7.35
CA ALA A 75 -1.42 -1.48 8.39
C ALA A 75 -2.16 -2.78 8.03
N VAL A 76 -3.35 -2.68 7.43
CA VAL A 76 -4.09 -3.85 6.93
C VAL A 76 -3.29 -4.58 5.85
N GLY A 77 -2.85 -3.87 4.81
CA GLY A 77 -2.04 -4.45 3.73
C GLY A 77 -0.75 -5.07 4.24
N LEU A 78 -0.01 -4.33 5.08
CA LEU A 78 1.25 -4.78 5.70
C LEU A 78 1.03 -6.03 6.54
N GLY A 79 0.00 -6.05 7.40
CA GLY A 79 -0.31 -7.19 8.26
C GLY A 79 -0.67 -8.44 7.47
N VAL A 80 -1.52 -8.30 6.45
CA VAL A 80 -1.90 -9.41 5.56
C VAL A 80 -0.68 -9.93 4.81
N PHE A 81 0.08 -9.09 4.12
CA PHE A 81 1.20 -9.58 3.31
C PHE A 81 2.33 -10.16 4.16
N SER A 82 2.62 -9.58 5.32
CA SER A 82 3.58 -10.14 6.28
C SER A 82 3.12 -11.49 6.79
N PHE A 83 1.83 -11.64 7.13
CA PHE A 83 1.27 -12.93 7.54
C PHE A 83 1.40 -13.98 6.42
N PHE A 84 1.09 -13.61 5.17
CA PHE A 84 1.19 -14.49 4.02
C PHE A 84 2.64 -14.93 3.72
N ALA A 85 3.62 -14.04 3.88
CA ALA A 85 5.04 -14.36 3.77
C ALA A 85 5.53 -15.26 4.91
N TYR A 86 5.09 -15.00 6.14
CA TYR A 86 5.49 -15.77 7.32
C TYR A 86 4.96 -17.21 7.28
N ARG A 87 3.71 -17.40 6.84
CA ARG A 87 3.07 -18.73 6.82
C ARG A 87 3.51 -19.62 5.65
N ASP A 88 4.37 -19.13 4.76
CA ASP A 88 4.78 -19.89 3.58
C ASP A 88 5.60 -21.12 4.02
N PRO A 89 5.19 -22.35 3.67
CA PRO A 89 5.91 -23.56 4.10
C PRO A 89 7.28 -23.71 3.44
N ASN A 90 7.56 -22.98 2.35
CA ASN A 90 8.79 -23.10 1.57
C ASN A 90 9.61 -21.80 1.66
N PRO A 91 10.61 -21.72 2.57
CA PRO A 91 11.51 -20.59 2.64
C PRO A 91 12.20 -20.32 1.30
N GLY A 92 12.18 -19.07 0.84
CA GLY A 92 12.75 -18.67 -0.44
C GLY A 92 11.86 -18.96 -1.66
N SER A 93 10.62 -19.42 -1.46
CA SER A 93 9.65 -19.55 -2.56
C SER A 93 9.38 -18.20 -3.22
N ARG A 94 8.97 -18.23 -4.49
CA ARG A 94 8.55 -17.03 -5.23
C ARG A 94 7.42 -16.31 -4.50
N HIS A 95 6.45 -17.05 -3.95
CA HIS A 95 5.34 -16.53 -3.16
C HIS A 95 5.79 -15.77 -1.93
N GLN A 96 6.68 -16.37 -1.13
CA GLN A 96 7.22 -15.73 0.05
C GLN A 96 7.98 -14.46 -0.32
N ILE A 97 8.83 -14.50 -1.35
CA ILE A 97 9.60 -13.34 -1.80
C ILE A 97 8.67 -12.21 -2.23
N LEU A 98 7.62 -12.50 -3.02
CA LEU A 98 6.70 -11.48 -3.50
C LEU A 98 5.85 -10.87 -2.38
N TYR A 99 5.36 -11.66 -1.43
CA TYR A 99 4.63 -11.15 -0.26
C TYR A 99 5.54 -10.36 0.69
N THR A 100 6.78 -10.83 0.90
CA THR A 100 7.78 -10.10 1.69
C THR A 100 8.13 -8.77 1.02
N THR A 101 8.27 -8.76 -0.31
CA THR A 101 8.51 -7.54 -1.09
C THR A 101 7.34 -6.57 -0.96
N ALA A 102 6.10 -7.05 -1.09
CA ALA A 102 4.91 -6.21 -0.91
C ALA A 102 4.84 -5.61 0.50
N ALA A 103 5.09 -6.41 1.54
CA ALA A 103 5.15 -5.95 2.92
C ALA A 103 6.28 -4.93 3.12
N ALA A 104 7.49 -5.19 2.60
CA ALA A 104 8.62 -4.29 2.71
C ALA A 104 8.38 -2.94 2.00
N LEU A 105 7.72 -2.93 0.84
CA LEU A 105 7.34 -1.71 0.13
C LEU A 105 6.34 -0.87 0.94
N LEU A 106 5.33 -1.52 1.55
CA LEU A 106 4.40 -0.84 2.45
C LEU A 106 5.09 -0.32 3.72
N ALA A 107 5.99 -1.10 4.32
CA ALA A 107 6.78 -0.66 5.47
C ALA A 107 7.67 0.54 5.12
N THR A 108 8.32 0.52 3.95
CA THR A 108 9.17 1.61 3.43
C THR A 108 8.39 2.89 3.18
N SER A 109 7.07 2.81 2.95
CA SER A 109 6.23 4.01 2.83
C SER A 109 6.22 4.88 4.09
N ILE A 110 6.52 4.31 5.26
CA ILE A 110 6.60 5.02 6.54
C ILE A 110 7.82 5.97 6.58
N PRO A 111 9.08 5.48 6.48
CA PRO A 111 10.24 6.37 6.44
C PRO A 111 10.19 7.30 5.22
N TYR A 112 9.68 6.86 4.07
CA TYR A 112 9.45 7.74 2.92
C TYR A 112 8.59 8.95 3.28
N SER A 113 7.44 8.70 3.93
CA SER A 113 6.51 9.77 4.31
C SER A 113 7.13 10.70 5.35
N PHE A 114 7.89 10.15 6.30
CA PHE A 114 8.57 10.93 7.33
C PHE A 114 9.66 11.84 6.75
N PHE A 115 10.53 11.34 5.87
CA PHE A 115 11.65 12.15 5.37
C PHE A 115 11.28 13.10 4.24
N LEU A 116 10.35 12.73 3.36
CA LEU A 116 10.08 13.50 2.14
C LEU A 116 8.77 14.28 2.17
N LEU A 117 7.73 13.78 2.85
CA LEU A 117 6.43 14.45 2.89
C LEU A 117 6.24 15.28 4.15
N HIS A 118 6.69 14.81 5.31
CA HIS A 118 6.48 15.51 6.58
C HIS A 118 6.96 16.97 6.56
N PRO A 119 8.18 17.30 6.06
CA PRO A 119 8.64 18.69 6.03
C PRO A 119 7.79 19.60 5.11
N ILE A 120 7.19 19.03 4.05
CA ILE A 120 6.33 19.78 3.13
C ILE A 120 4.96 20.01 3.78
N VAL A 121 4.42 18.97 4.43
CA VAL A 121 3.13 19.03 5.13
C VAL A 121 3.17 20.02 6.28
N GLU A 122 4.26 20.06 7.05
CA GLU A 122 4.45 21.02 8.16
C GLU A 122 4.38 22.47 7.65
N LYS A 123 5.14 22.80 6.60
CA LYS A 123 5.09 24.14 5.97
C LYS A 123 3.70 24.50 5.43
N LEU A 124 2.99 23.54 4.85
CA LEU A 124 1.62 23.76 4.37
C LEU A 124 0.65 24.00 5.52
N GLU A 125 0.83 23.32 6.65
CA GLU A 125 0.03 23.52 7.87
C GLU A 125 0.30 24.91 8.47
N GLU A 126 1.57 25.32 8.59
CA GLU A 126 1.94 26.67 9.01
C GLU A 126 1.30 27.75 8.11
N HIS A 127 1.39 27.58 6.78
CA HIS A 127 0.76 28.48 5.81
C HIS A 127 -0.75 28.59 6.01
N ALA A 128 -1.40 27.47 6.30
CA ALA A 128 -2.84 27.45 6.50
C ALA A 128 -3.26 28.14 7.80
N GLU A 129 -2.46 28.02 8.86
CA GLU A 129 -2.68 28.73 10.13
C GLU A 129 -2.51 30.24 9.96
N VAL A 130 -1.45 30.69 9.28
CA VAL A 130 -1.22 32.11 9.00
C VAL A 130 -2.38 32.71 8.20
N MET A 131 -2.85 32.01 7.16
CA MET A 131 -3.98 32.46 6.35
C MET A 131 -5.32 32.42 7.10
N ALA A 132 -5.46 31.59 8.14
CA ALA A 132 -6.66 31.54 8.97
C ALA A 132 -6.73 32.69 9.98
N MET A 133 -5.60 33.31 10.32
CA MET A 133 -5.52 34.43 11.27
C MET A 133 -5.80 35.81 10.64
N ASP A 134 -6.30 35.88 9.40
CA ASP A 134 -6.50 37.13 8.62
C ASP A 134 -5.25 38.02 8.51
N LYS A 135 -4.07 37.45 8.80
CA LYS A 135 -2.78 38.08 8.52
C LYS A 135 -2.49 37.90 7.03
N PHE A 136 -3.10 38.74 6.20
CA PHE A 136 -2.83 38.86 4.76
C PHE A 136 -1.45 39.47 4.48
N THR A 137 -0.44 39.11 5.27
CA THR A 137 0.93 39.28 4.84
C THR A 137 1.19 38.13 3.89
N ASP A 138 1.33 38.44 2.60
CA ASP A 138 2.01 37.55 1.67
C ASP A 138 3.28 37.07 2.40
N TYR A 139 3.33 35.79 2.75
CA TYR A 139 4.54 35.18 3.26
C TYR A 139 5.48 35.12 2.05
N VAL A 140 6.15 36.24 1.74
CA VAL A 140 6.97 36.43 0.53
C VAL A 140 8.32 35.72 0.72
N ASN A 141 8.28 34.40 0.87
CA ASN A 141 9.36 33.58 0.37
C ASN A 141 8.90 32.99 -0.97
N PRO A 142 9.36 33.50 -2.12
CA PRO A 142 8.91 33.02 -3.44
C PRO A 142 9.14 31.52 -3.65
N LYS A 143 10.03 30.88 -2.86
CA LYS A 143 10.29 29.44 -2.90
C LYS A 143 9.27 28.59 -2.15
N ASP A 144 8.47 29.18 -1.26
CA ASP A 144 7.53 28.48 -0.38
C ASP A 144 6.09 29.01 -0.57
N THR A 145 5.73 29.50 -1.77
CA THR A 145 4.32 29.85 -2.03
C THR A 145 3.42 28.62 -1.94
N THR A 146 2.14 28.82 -1.58
CA THR A 146 1.16 27.71 -1.47
C THR A 146 1.10 26.84 -2.73
N HIS A 147 1.19 27.45 -3.91
CA HIS A 147 1.22 26.72 -5.19
C HIS A 147 2.45 25.81 -5.28
N VAL A 148 3.63 26.34 -4.99
CA VAL A 148 4.88 25.56 -5.02
C VAL A 148 4.87 24.44 -3.98
N LEU A 149 4.35 24.70 -2.77
CA LEU A 149 4.27 23.69 -1.73
C LEU A 149 3.26 22.58 -2.06
N VAL A 150 2.10 22.91 -2.61
CA VAL A 150 1.10 21.91 -3.03
C VAL A 150 1.63 21.09 -4.22
N ASP A 151 2.30 21.73 -5.18
CA ASP A 151 2.92 21.04 -6.31
C ASP A 151 4.03 20.07 -5.86
N ARG A 152 4.89 20.52 -4.94
CA ARG A 152 5.91 19.66 -4.31
C ARG A 152 5.30 18.52 -3.52
N TYR A 153 4.25 18.78 -2.74
CA TYR A 153 3.52 17.75 -2.02
C TYR A 153 2.98 16.70 -3.00
N ALA A 154 2.29 17.13 -4.06
CA ALA A 154 1.72 16.22 -5.05
C ALA A 154 2.81 15.37 -5.74
N THR A 155 3.93 16.00 -6.11
CA THR A 155 5.08 15.32 -6.71
C THR A 155 5.71 14.31 -5.75
N ALA A 156 5.97 14.70 -4.50
CA ALA A 156 6.48 13.79 -3.49
C ALA A 156 5.48 12.67 -3.15
N ASN A 157 4.18 12.93 -3.25
CA ASN A 157 3.15 11.93 -2.99
C ASN A 157 3.09 10.86 -4.10
N LEU A 158 3.55 11.15 -5.33
CA LEU A 158 3.70 10.15 -6.38
C LEU A 158 4.66 9.02 -6.00
N GLY A 159 5.68 9.27 -5.18
CA GLY A 159 6.53 8.19 -4.68
C GLY A 159 5.77 7.22 -3.77
N ARG A 160 4.79 7.69 -2.99
CA ARG A 160 3.88 6.79 -2.24
C ARG A 160 2.95 6.02 -3.16
N VAL A 161 2.48 6.64 -4.23
CA VAL A 161 1.72 5.95 -5.28
C VAL A 161 2.55 4.80 -5.83
N PHE A 162 3.80 5.08 -6.21
CA PHE A 162 4.69 4.06 -6.75
C PHE A 162 4.90 2.90 -5.78
N LEU A 163 5.24 3.18 -4.51
CA LEU A 163 5.45 2.15 -3.49
C LEU A 163 4.20 1.28 -3.28
N SER A 164 3.03 1.91 -3.12
CA SER A 164 1.77 1.18 -2.88
C SER A 164 1.28 0.44 -4.11
N PHE A 165 1.45 1.00 -5.31
CA PHE A 165 1.15 0.34 -6.58
C PHE A 165 2.02 -0.90 -6.78
N MET A 166 3.34 -0.76 -6.59
CA MET A 166 4.27 -1.89 -6.71
C MET A 166 3.97 -2.97 -5.67
N ALA A 167 3.62 -2.59 -4.43
CA ALA A 167 3.19 -3.55 -3.42
C ALA A 167 1.91 -4.31 -3.84
N ALA A 168 0.91 -3.61 -4.38
CA ALA A 168 -0.30 -4.24 -4.91
C ALA A 168 0.02 -5.18 -6.09
N ALA A 169 0.88 -4.75 -7.01
CA ALA A 169 1.27 -5.53 -8.17
C ALA A 169 2.02 -6.82 -7.78
N THR A 170 3.01 -6.75 -6.90
CA THR A 170 3.76 -7.93 -6.45
C THR A 170 2.89 -8.87 -5.63
N ALA A 171 2.02 -8.36 -4.75
CA ALA A 171 1.09 -9.19 -4.00
C ALA A 171 0.03 -9.86 -4.89
N THR A 172 -0.43 -9.16 -5.93
CA THR A 172 -1.35 -9.73 -6.94
C THR A 172 -0.64 -10.83 -7.71
N TRP A 173 0.61 -10.60 -8.13
CA TRP A 173 1.41 -11.61 -8.80
C TRP A 173 1.61 -12.84 -7.92
N ALA A 174 1.89 -12.66 -6.63
CA ALA A 174 1.97 -13.76 -5.67
C ALA A 174 0.65 -14.54 -5.55
N ALA A 175 -0.49 -13.84 -5.59
CA ALA A 175 -1.80 -14.47 -5.51
C ALA A 175 -2.12 -15.31 -6.74
N VAL A 176 -1.78 -14.83 -7.93
CA VAL A 176 -2.03 -15.52 -9.22
C VAL A 176 -1.08 -16.69 -9.42
N ASP A 177 0.23 -16.50 -9.19
CA ASP A 177 1.26 -17.53 -9.39
C ASP A 177 1.01 -18.78 -8.53
N ARG A 178 0.32 -18.64 -7.38
CA ARG A 178 -0.02 -19.79 -6.51
C ARG A 178 -1.06 -20.72 -7.12
N LEU A 179 -1.85 -20.22 -8.07
CA LEU A 179 -2.85 -21.01 -8.77
C LEU A 179 -2.24 -21.84 -9.90
N GLU A 180 -1.04 -21.49 -10.38
CA GLU A 180 -0.47 -22.03 -11.61
C GLU A 180 0.47 -23.23 -11.40
N ILE A 181 1.10 -23.41 -10.23
CA ILE A 181 2.18 -24.40 -10.08
C ILE A 181 2.20 -25.07 -8.70
N VAL A 182 1.86 -26.36 -8.65
CA VAL A 182 2.43 -27.31 -7.68
C VAL A 182 3.02 -28.48 -8.48
N PRO A 183 4.35 -28.57 -8.65
CA PRO A 183 4.95 -29.77 -9.19
C PRO A 183 4.70 -30.92 -8.21
N ALA A 184 4.29 -32.09 -8.71
CA ALA A 184 4.01 -33.30 -7.94
C ALA A 184 5.24 -33.93 -7.24
N VAL A 185 6.30 -33.14 -7.00
CA VAL A 185 7.59 -33.60 -6.48
C VAL A 185 7.77 -33.02 -5.08
N GLY A 186 7.07 -33.58 -4.09
CA GLY A 186 7.25 -33.11 -2.72
C GLY A 186 6.26 -33.57 -1.67
N LYS A 187 5.71 -34.79 -1.78
CA LYS A 187 5.11 -35.47 -0.61
C LYS A 187 4.98 -36.98 -0.81
N LEU A 188 6.13 -37.65 -0.96
CA LEU A 188 6.29 -39.01 -0.44
C LEU A 188 6.62 -38.90 1.05
N VAL A 189 5.65 -38.46 1.86
CA VAL A 189 5.73 -38.57 3.32
C VAL A 189 4.71 -39.62 3.74
N GLY A 190 5.20 -40.86 3.83
CA GLY A 190 4.75 -41.89 4.76
C GLY A 190 3.25 -42.21 4.80
N GLY A 191 2.75 -42.92 3.78
CA GLY A 191 1.48 -43.66 3.87
C GLY A 191 1.65 -45.09 4.38
N ALA A 192 2.77 -45.43 5.03
CA ALA A 192 3.17 -46.81 5.29
C ALA A 192 2.85 -47.36 6.70
N ASP A 193 2.37 -46.56 7.66
CA ASP A 193 2.04 -47.06 9.02
C ASP A 193 0.54 -47.02 9.34
N ARG A 194 -0.27 -47.75 8.54
CA ARG A 194 -1.67 -48.02 8.88
C ARG A 194 -2.12 -49.47 8.68
N MET A 195 -1.19 -50.42 8.73
CA MET A 195 -1.51 -51.85 8.74
C MET A 195 -0.49 -52.60 9.61
N GLY A 196 -0.79 -52.80 10.91
CA GLY A 196 0.03 -53.69 11.76
C GLY A 196 -0.18 -53.52 13.26
N HIS A 197 -1.10 -54.34 13.80
CA HIS A 197 -1.37 -54.70 15.21
C HIS A 197 -2.03 -53.66 16.13
#